data_AF-C3MAJ3-F1
#
_entry.id   AF-C3MAJ3-F1
#
_cell.length_a   1.000
_cell.length_b   1.000
_cell.length_c   1.000
_cell.angle_alpha   90.00
_cell.angle_beta   90.00
_cell.angle_gamma   90.00
#
_symmetry.space_group_name_H-M   'P 1'
#
loop_
_entity.id
_entity.type
_entity.pdbx_description
1 polymer ?
#
loop_
_entity_poly.entity_id
_entity_poly.type
_entity_poly.pdbx_seq_one_letter_code
_entity_poly.pdbx_strand_id
1 'polypeptide(L)'
;MPKATSSVWTTMPSPVPTTTKRAAFLPCASARLMERVMSGPGVAASSRLAAAKARSVGRLGTNSMAFSRSVILGDTAGHALLPADSCIRRWFRLYRFKFWLKCRRFCTAASPPRKARTDIMASHKDVKKVVLAYSGGLDTSIILKWLQTELGAEVVTFTADLGQGEELEPARKKAEMLGIKEIYIEDVREEFVRDFVFPMFRANAVYEGVYLLGTSIARPLISKHLIDIARKTGADAIAHGATGKGNDQVRFELSAYALNPDIKIIAPWRDWSFKSRTDLLEFAEKHQIPVAKDKKGEAPFSVDANLLHSSSEGKVLEDPAQEAPEYVHMRTISPEAAPDQATVIKIGFERGDAVSINGVRLSPATLLAKLNDYGRDNGIGRLDLVENRFVGMKSRGVYETPGGTILLAAHRAIESITLDRGAAHLKDELMPRYAELIYYGFWFSPEREMLQAAIDRSQEHVEGEVTLKLYKGNVMVIGRESDKSLYSDKLVTFEDDQGAYDQKDAAGFIKLNALRLRTLAARNR
;
A
#
# COMPACT_ATOMS: atom_id res chain seq x y z
N MET A 1 -48.85 -10.79 -38.80
CA MET A 1 -50.22 -11.28 -38.50
C MET A 1 -50.26 -12.78 -38.71
N PRO A 2 -51.22 -13.52 -38.14
CA PRO A 2 -52.25 -13.10 -37.16
C PRO A 2 -51.95 -13.62 -35.73
N LYS A 3 -52.63 -13.26 -34.63
CA LYS A 3 -53.44 -12.10 -34.20
C LYS A 3 -53.43 -12.16 -32.63
N ALA A 4 -53.38 -11.06 -31.87
CA ALA A 4 -54.51 -10.28 -31.31
C ALA A 4 -55.55 -11.13 -30.55
N THR A 5 -56.13 -10.74 -29.40
CA THR A 5 -56.16 -9.46 -28.62
C THR A 5 -56.20 -9.83 -27.10
N SER A 6 -56.44 -9.05 -26.04
CA SER A 6 -56.88 -7.66 -25.71
C SER A 6 -56.51 -7.40 -24.21
N SER A 7 -56.28 -6.20 -23.63
CA SER A 7 -56.85 -4.84 -23.75
C SER A 7 -58.22 -4.69 -23.03
N VAL A 8 -58.58 -3.67 -22.23
CA VAL A 8 -57.97 -2.35 -21.88
C VAL A 8 -58.81 -1.59 -20.80
N TRP A 9 -58.32 -0.46 -20.25
CA TRP A 9 -59.03 0.59 -19.45
C TRP A 9 -59.53 0.18 -18.04
N THR A 10 -59.70 1.03 -17.00
CA THR A 10 -59.52 2.50 -16.71
C THR A 10 -59.23 2.64 -15.18
N THR A 11 -59.01 3.77 -14.46
CA THR A 11 -59.15 5.24 -14.64
C THR A 11 -58.20 5.99 -13.64
N MET A 12 -58.17 7.34 -13.69
CA MET A 12 -57.98 8.22 -12.51
C MET A 12 -59.21 9.15 -12.37
N PRO A 13 -59.39 9.90 -11.26
CA PRO A 13 -58.95 11.31 -11.27
C PRO A 13 -58.47 11.95 -9.93
N SER A 14 -57.81 13.09 -10.12
CA SER A 14 -57.21 14.16 -9.27
C SER A 14 -58.19 14.94 -8.31
N PRO A 15 -57.83 16.10 -7.67
CA PRO A 15 -56.64 16.56 -6.91
C PRO A 15 -56.93 17.44 -5.62
N VAL A 16 -55.86 17.99 -4.98
CA VAL A 16 -55.76 19.18 -4.04
C VAL A 16 -56.51 19.18 -2.67
N PRO A 17 -56.27 20.13 -1.69
CA PRO A 17 -55.14 21.07 -1.47
C PRO A 17 -54.59 21.23 0.00
N THR A 18 -53.38 21.82 0.14
CA THR A 18 -52.86 22.66 1.28
C THR A 18 -52.79 22.08 2.73
N THR A 19 -51.71 22.28 3.49
CA THR A 19 -51.28 23.58 4.06
C THR A 19 -49.83 23.58 4.58
N THR A 20 -49.28 24.77 4.86
CA THR A 20 -47.91 25.01 5.37
C THR A 20 -47.75 24.86 6.88
N LYS A 21 -46.55 24.49 7.35
CA LYS A 21 -45.98 24.94 8.62
C LYS A 21 -44.45 24.87 8.64
N ARG A 22 -43.81 25.80 9.36
CA ARG A 22 -42.36 25.86 9.56
C ARG A 22 -41.93 24.87 10.65
N ALA A 23 -40.82 24.16 10.45
CA ALA A 23 -40.05 23.57 11.54
C ALA A 23 -38.93 24.55 11.91
N ALA A 24 -38.80 24.90 13.19
CA ALA A 24 -37.75 25.77 13.71
C ALA A 24 -36.66 24.94 14.42
N PHE A 25 -35.42 25.44 14.42
CA PHE A 25 -34.36 24.90 15.27
C PHE A 25 -34.75 25.02 16.75
N LEU A 26 -34.51 23.95 17.51
CA LEU A 26 -34.60 23.90 18.96
C LEU A 26 -33.34 23.22 19.50
N PRO A 27 -32.47 23.91 20.25
CA PRO A 27 -31.30 23.29 20.86
C PRO A 27 -31.75 22.44 22.07
N CYS A 28 -31.29 21.19 22.15
CA CYS A 28 -31.54 20.36 23.32
C CYS A 28 -30.57 20.72 24.45
N ALA A 29 -31.10 20.98 25.65
CA ALA A 29 -30.30 21.20 26.85
C ALA A 29 -30.91 20.42 28.02
N SER A 30 -30.16 19.45 28.57
CA SER A 30 -30.25 19.07 29.99
C SER A 30 -29.15 18.06 30.38
N ALA A 31 -28.76 18.12 31.66
CA ALA A 31 -28.06 17.09 32.45
C ALA A 31 -26.61 16.68 32.08
N ARG A 32 -25.72 16.42 33.06
CA ARG A 32 -25.60 16.98 34.43
C ARG A 32 -24.20 16.73 34.99
N LEU A 33 -23.52 17.83 35.35
CA LEU A 33 -22.95 18.07 36.69
C LEU A 33 -22.33 16.87 37.47
N MET A 34 -20.99 16.77 37.47
CA MET A 34 -20.25 16.42 38.69
C MET A 34 -18.82 16.98 38.67
N GLU A 35 -18.55 17.92 39.57
CA GLU A 35 -17.21 18.46 39.85
C GLU A 35 -17.16 18.87 41.34
N ARG A 36 -15.95 18.96 41.92
CA ARG A 36 -15.62 19.21 43.35
C ARG A 36 -15.70 18.01 44.31
N VAL A 37 -14.54 17.43 44.60
CA VAL A 37 -14.12 17.06 45.97
C VAL A 37 -12.64 17.44 46.11
N MET A 38 -12.32 18.56 46.74
CA MET A 38 -10.94 19.05 46.97
C MET A 38 -10.88 20.06 48.15
N SER A 39 -11.18 19.60 49.36
CA SER A 39 -10.88 20.33 50.61
C SER A 39 -10.97 19.40 51.83
N GLY A 40 -9.94 19.42 52.69
CA GLY A 40 -9.85 18.59 53.89
C GLY A 40 -8.41 18.49 54.42
N PRO A 41 -8.04 19.17 55.52
CA PRO A 41 -6.64 19.30 55.95
C PRO A 41 -6.25 18.39 57.13
N GLY A 42 -4.93 18.24 57.33
CA GLY A 42 -4.36 18.42 58.67
C GLY A 42 -4.04 17.19 59.52
N VAL A 43 -2.84 16.63 59.31
CA VAL A 43 -1.86 16.22 60.34
C VAL A 43 -2.38 15.69 61.70
N ALA A 44 -2.08 14.43 61.98
CA ALA A 44 -1.72 13.96 63.32
C ALA A 44 -0.54 12.97 63.21
N ALA A 45 0.39 12.99 64.17
CA ALA A 45 1.64 12.23 64.11
C ALA A 45 1.78 11.25 65.27
N SER A 46 2.50 10.15 65.04
CA SER A 46 3.41 9.59 66.06
C SER A 46 4.43 8.65 65.43
N SER A 47 5.60 8.58 66.05
CA SER A 47 6.74 7.73 65.67
C SER A 47 6.98 6.66 66.74
N ARG A 48 7.83 5.65 66.44
CA ARG A 48 8.94 5.17 67.31
C ARG A 48 9.60 3.89 66.77
N LEU A 49 10.94 3.94 66.67
CA LEU A 49 11.96 2.89 66.93
C LEU A 49 11.85 1.48 66.28
N ALA A 50 12.92 0.65 66.21
CA ALA A 50 14.36 0.87 66.03
C ALA A 50 15.12 -0.48 65.88
N ALA A 51 16.35 -0.42 65.35
CA ALA A 51 17.49 -1.29 65.67
C ALA A 51 17.38 -2.83 65.55
N ALA A 52 17.68 -3.32 64.35
CA ALA A 52 18.74 -4.31 64.04
C ALA A 52 19.27 -5.31 65.10
N LYS A 53 19.44 -6.57 64.67
CA LYS A 53 20.60 -7.41 65.04
C LYS A 53 20.90 -8.45 63.95
N ALA A 54 22.18 -8.77 63.74
CA ALA A 54 22.64 -9.75 62.75
C ALA A 54 23.79 -10.62 63.31
N ARG A 55 23.77 -11.92 63.01
CA ARG A 55 24.79 -12.98 63.17
C ARG A 55 24.17 -14.27 62.55
N SER A 56 24.89 -15.22 61.95
CA SER A 56 26.32 -15.28 61.59
C SER A 56 26.64 -16.45 60.64
N VAL A 57 27.47 -16.19 59.62
CA VAL A 57 28.53 -17.06 59.03
C VAL A 57 28.15 -18.49 58.56
N GLY A 58 28.32 -18.72 57.25
CA GLY A 58 28.63 -20.00 56.61
C GLY A 58 29.50 -19.74 55.36
N ARG A 59 30.46 -20.63 55.02
CA ARG A 59 31.45 -20.42 53.93
C ARG A 59 31.28 -21.41 52.77
N LEU A 60 31.66 -20.96 51.56
CA LEU A 60 32.09 -21.65 50.31
C LEU A 60 31.44 -20.93 49.10
N GLY A 61 32.12 -20.62 47.98
CA GLY A 61 33.56 -20.60 47.68
C GLY A 61 33.84 -20.09 46.24
N THR A 62 34.72 -19.08 46.11
CA THR A 62 35.51 -18.68 44.91
C THR A 62 34.93 -18.78 43.47
N ASN A 63 34.71 -17.64 42.79
CA ASN A 63 35.60 -17.17 41.70
C ASN A 63 35.18 -15.82 41.05
N SER A 64 36.16 -15.07 40.52
CA SER A 64 36.10 -13.80 39.75
C SER A 64 35.43 -12.60 40.45
N MET A 65 36.01 -11.40 40.63
CA MET A 65 36.76 -10.47 39.75
C MET A 65 35.96 -9.99 38.51
N ALA A 66 35.88 -8.68 38.20
CA ALA A 66 36.32 -7.47 38.92
C ALA A 66 35.57 -6.21 38.43
N PHE A 67 35.90 -5.04 39.01
CA PHE A 67 35.44 -3.68 38.70
C PHE A 67 33.95 -3.34 38.94
N SER A 68 33.54 -2.22 39.54
CA SER A 68 33.98 -1.41 40.70
C SER A 68 33.24 -0.06 40.62
N ARG A 69 32.51 0.33 41.67
CA ARG A 69 32.02 1.71 41.86
C ARG A 69 32.87 2.42 42.92
N SER A 70 33.10 3.73 42.76
CA SER A 70 33.01 4.78 43.81
C SER A 70 33.18 6.16 43.13
N VAL A 71 32.50 7.29 43.43
CA VAL A 71 31.61 7.77 44.51
C VAL A 71 32.27 8.70 45.57
N ILE A 72 31.82 9.96 45.55
CA ILE A 72 31.84 11.04 46.60
C ILE A 72 33.18 11.71 47.00
N LEU A 73 33.22 13.03 46.79
CA LEU A 73 33.43 14.16 47.74
C LEU A 73 33.22 15.47 46.92
N GLY A 74 32.82 16.64 47.42
CA GLY A 74 32.36 17.10 48.74
C GLY A 74 32.29 18.66 48.75
N ASP A 75 31.35 19.26 49.48
CA ASP A 75 31.26 20.71 49.84
C ASP A 75 31.07 21.77 48.69
N THR A 76 30.41 22.94 48.86
CA THR A 76 29.54 23.48 49.94
C THR A 76 28.51 24.52 49.41
N ALA A 77 27.35 24.61 50.08
CA ALA A 77 26.38 25.74 50.28
C ALA A 77 26.24 26.93 49.26
N GLY A 78 24.98 27.35 48.95
CA GLY A 78 24.74 28.62 48.20
C GLY A 78 23.31 29.03 47.76
N HIS A 79 22.32 29.09 48.66
CA HIS A 79 21.06 29.89 48.62
C HIS A 79 20.29 30.28 47.30
N ALA A 80 18.98 29.97 47.33
CA ALA A 80 17.82 30.80 46.93
C ALA A 80 17.56 31.26 45.45
N LEU A 81 16.45 30.73 44.89
CA LEU A 81 15.21 31.43 44.44
C LEU A 81 15.26 32.91 43.93
N LEU A 82 14.45 33.37 42.95
CA LEU A 82 13.28 32.72 42.31
C LEU A 82 13.14 32.92 40.77
N PRO A 83 12.69 34.07 40.18
CA PRO A 83 11.91 34.00 38.95
C PRO A 83 12.45 34.79 37.73
N ALA A 84 11.68 34.74 36.64
CA ALA A 84 12.09 35.06 35.28
C ALA A 84 11.94 36.54 34.85
N ASP A 85 12.23 36.74 33.56
CA ASP A 85 11.95 37.87 32.67
C ASP A 85 13.02 38.94 32.40
N SER A 86 12.96 39.50 31.19
CA SER A 86 13.70 40.67 30.66
C SER A 86 15.22 40.55 30.33
N CYS A 87 15.61 39.70 29.36
CA CYS A 87 16.82 40.01 28.54
C CYS A 87 16.88 39.54 27.07
N ILE A 88 15.87 38.87 26.51
CA ILE A 88 15.84 38.50 25.07
C ILE A 88 15.48 39.73 24.21
N ARG A 89 16.39 40.70 24.10
CA ARG A 89 16.25 41.85 23.17
C ARG A 89 17.54 42.46 22.60
N ARG A 90 18.74 41.97 22.97
CA ARG A 90 20.03 42.55 22.50
C ARG A 90 20.88 41.66 21.58
N TRP A 91 20.54 40.39 21.39
CA TRP A 91 21.34 39.43 20.58
C TRP A 91 20.89 39.23 19.13
N PHE A 92 19.75 39.80 18.70
CA PHE A 92 19.13 39.48 17.40
C PHE A 92 19.41 40.48 16.25
N ARG A 93 20.39 41.39 16.38
CA ARG A 93 20.59 42.51 15.43
C ARG A 93 21.86 42.53 14.57
N LEU A 94 22.80 41.58 14.69
CA LEU A 94 24.02 41.54 13.86
C LEU A 94 24.08 40.43 12.78
N TYR A 95 23.34 39.32 12.94
CA TYR A 95 23.48 38.16 12.04
C TYR A 95 22.58 38.16 10.79
N ARG A 96 21.73 39.18 10.59
CA ARG A 96 20.72 39.20 9.51
C ARG A 96 21.16 39.87 8.20
N PHE A 97 22.35 40.49 8.13
CA PHE A 97 22.78 41.26 6.95
C PHE A 97 23.75 40.53 5.99
N LYS A 98 24.58 39.58 6.49
CA LYS A 98 25.53 38.84 5.62
C LYS A 98 24.93 37.62 4.90
N PHE A 99 23.78 37.10 5.36
CA PHE A 99 23.10 35.97 4.70
C PHE A 99 22.26 36.41 3.49
N TRP A 100 21.61 37.58 3.59
CA TRP A 100 20.64 38.06 2.59
C TRP A 100 21.26 38.35 1.21
N LEU A 101 22.51 38.83 1.17
CA LEU A 101 23.23 39.06 -0.10
C LEU A 101 23.73 37.77 -0.79
N LYS A 102 23.78 36.63 -0.09
CA LYS A 102 24.27 35.36 -0.68
C LYS A 102 23.15 34.50 -1.28
N CYS A 103 21.93 34.57 -0.72
CA CYS A 103 20.78 33.79 -1.21
C CYS A 103 20.12 34.37 -2.48
N ARG A 104 20.37 35.64 -2.86
CA ARG A 104 19.72 36.28 -4.02
C ARG A 104 20.28 35.84 -5.40
N ARG A 105 21.09 34.77 -5.45
CA ARG A 105 21.71 34.22 -6.66
C ARG A 105 21.27 32.78 -7.00
N PHE A 106 20.27 32.24 -6.29
CA PHE A 106 19.75 30.87 -6.46
C PHE A 106 18.23 30.79 -6.66
N CYS A 107 17.56 31.91 -6.94
CA CYS A 107 16.11 31.96 -7.21
C CYS A 107 15.81 32.53 -8.61
N THR A 108 16.34 31.88 -9.64
CA THR A 108 15.78 31.93 -11.00
C THR A 108 15.69 30.51 -11.54
N ALA A 109 14.50 30.09 -11.98
CA ALA A 109 14.27 28.80 -12.63
C ALA A 109 14.76 28.84 -14.09
N ALA A 110 16.05 29.13 -14.28
CA ALA A 110 16.69 29.05 -15.58
C ALA A 110 16.71 27.58 -16.05
N SER A 111 16.40 27.34 -17.33
CA SER A 111 16.56 26.00 -17.91
C SER A 111 18.04 25.58 -17.84
N PRO A 112 18.35 24.29 -17.67
CA PRO A 112 19.74 23.82 -17.60
C PRO A 112 20.52 24.26 -18.84
N PRO A 113 21.78 24.71 -18.67
CA PRO A 113 22.57 25.29 -19.75
C PRO A 113 22.81 24.29 -20.87
N ARG A 114 23.01 24.79 -22.10
CA ARG A 114 23.15 23.95 -23.32
C ARG A 114 24.18 22.82 -23.19
N LYS A 115 25.26 22.99 -22.39
CA LYS A 115 26.24 21.91 -22.10
C LYS A 115 25.59 20.66 -21.49
N ALA A 116 24.88 20.81 -20.37
CA ALA A 116 24.22 19.68 -19.69
C ALA A 116 23.22 18.93 -20.60
N ARG A 117 22.58 19.64 -21.54
CA ARG A 117 21.72 19.02 -22.57
C ARG A 117 22.51 18.18 -23.59
N THR A 118 23.73 18.57 -23.95
CA THR A 118 24.62 17.74 -24.78
C THR A 118 25.24 16.57 -24.02
N ASP A 119 25.47 16.71 -22.71
CA ASP A 119 26.14 15.69 -21.89
C ASP A 119 25.24 14.45 -21.66
N ILE A 120 23.95 14.63 -21.33
CA ILE A 120 23.03 13.48 -21.12
C ILE A 120 22.74 12.74 -22.44
N MET A 121 22.53 13.47 -23.54
CA MET A 121 22.41 12.81 -24.86
C MET A 121 23.71 12.12 -25.27
N ALA A 122 24.88 12.55 -24.78
CA ALA A 122 26.14 11.86 -25.02
C ALA A 122 26.30 10.58 -24.17
N SER A 123 25.73 10.49 -22.96
CA SER A 123 25.85 9.31 -22.09
C SER A 123 25.10 8.06 -22.59
N HIS A 124 24.28 8.19 -23.64
CA HIS A 124 23.59 7.07 -24.28
C HIS A 124 23.99 6.84 -25.76
N LYS A 125 25.00 7.56 -26.29
CA LYS A 125 25.40 7.48 -27.71
C LYS A 125 26.00 6.14 -28.16
N ASP A 126 26.38 5.28 -27.21
CA ASP A 126 26.94 3.97 -27.48
C ASP A 126 25.90 2.84 -27.34
N VAL A 127 24.66 3.17 -26.98
CA VAL A 127 23.50 2.25 -26.99
C VAL A 127 23.03 2.08 -28.44
N LYS A 128 23.07 0.85 -28.94
CA LYS A 128 22.66 0.49 -30.30
C LYS A 128 21.27 -0.11 -30.32
N LYS A 129 20.90 -0.87 -29.29
CA LYS A 129 19.61 -1.57 -29.20
C LYS A 129 18.99 -1.46 -27.81
N VAL A 130 17.68 -1.20 -27.77
CA VAL A 130 16.91 -0.87 -26.55
C VAL A 130 15.64 -1.71 -26.47
N VAL A 131 15.34 -2.30 -25.30
CA VAL A 131 14.00 -2.85 -25.02
C VAL A 131 13.15 -1.81 -24.29
N LEU A 132 12.09 -1.34 -24.92
CA LEU A 132 11.16 -0.36 -24.39
C LEU A 132 9.94 -1.05 -23.74
N ALA A 133 9.68 -0.71 -22.47
CA ALA A 133 8.38 -0.94 -21.82
C ALA A 133 7.31 -0.10 -22.53
N TYR A 134 6.49 -0.76 -23.34
CA TYR A 134 5.58 -0.12 -24.28
C TYR A 134 4.12 -0.45 -23.96
N SER A 135 3.30 0.59 -23.79
CA SER A 135 1.88 0.45 -23.42
C SER A 135 0.91 0.80 -24.55
N GLY A 136 1.37 1.14 -25.76
CA GLY A 136 0.51 1.70 -26.81
C GLY A 136 -0.01 3.13 -26.53
N GLY A 137 0.35 3.71 -25.38
CA GLY A 137 0.00 5.09 -25.01
C GLY A 137 0.67 6.14 -25.90
N LEU A 138 0.24 7.40 -25.78
CA LEU A 138 0.86 8.52 -26.50
C LEU A 138 2.32 8.68 -26.07
N ASP A 139 2.54 8.80 -24.77
CA ASP A 139 3.82 9.11 -24.15
C ASP A 139 4.86 8.01 -24.43
N THR A 140 4.48 6.73 -24.36
CA THR A 140 5.34 5.58 -24.73
C THR A 140 5.58 5.49 -26.24
N SER A 141 4.66 5.95 -27.09
CA SER A 141 4.87 6.06 -28.55
C SER A 141 5.80 7.21 -28.93
N ILE A 142 5.76 8.32 -28.18
CA ILE A 142 6.75 9.40 -28.31
C ILE A 142 8.12 8.93 -27.87
N ILE A 143 8.24 8.20 -26.75
CA ILE A 143 9.50 7.59 -26.31
C ILE A 143 10.07 6.65 -27.38
N LEU A 144 9.26 5.73 -27.90
CA LEU A 144 9.63 4.83 -29.01
C LEU A 144 10.25 5.61 -30.16
N LYS A 145 9.59 6.69 -30.60
CA LYS A 145 10.06 7.48 -31.74
C LYS A 145 11.28 8.36 -31.40
N TRP A 146 11.37 8.86 -30.18
CA TRP A 146 12.52 9.62 -29.67
C TRP A 146 13.80 8.76 -29.60
N LEU A 147 13.69 7.50 -29.15
CA LEU A 147 14.80 6.53 -29.17
C LEU A 147 15.31 6.30 -30.61
N GLN A 148 14.39 6.16 -31.58
CA GLN A 148 14.75 6.03 -33.00
C GLN A 148 15.42 7.29 -33.57
N THR A 149 14.91 8.50 -33.31
CA THR A 149 15.38 9.72 -34.00
C THR A 149 16.52 10.45 -33.31
N GLU A 150 16.57 10.43 -31.99
CA GLU A 150 17.53 11.24 -31.21
C GLU A 150 18.73 10.43 -30.70
N LEU A 151 18.58 9.11 -30.51
CA LEU A 151 19.68 8.19 -30.19
C LEU A 151 20.11 7.34 -31.40
N GLY A 152 19.24 7.16 -32.41
CA GLY A 152 19.53 6.30 -33.56
C GLY A 152 19.44 4.80 -33.25
N ALA A 153 18.83 4.43 -32.12
CA ALA A 153 18.84 3.05 -31.63
C ALA A 153 17.79 2.16 -32.32
N GLU A 154 18.12 0.88 -32.48
CA GLU A 154 17.14 -0.17 -32.78
C GLU A 154 16.25 -0.37 -31.53
N VAL A 155 14.94 -0.25 -31.71
CA VAL A 155 13.98 -0.39 -30.60
C VAL A 155 13.25 -1.72 -30.73
N VAL A 156 13.28 -2.49 -29.65
CA VAL A 156 12.39 -3.62 -29.38
C VAL A 156 11.28 -3.12 -28.45
N THR A 157 10.03 -3.47 -28.70
CA THR A 157 8.92 -3.13 -27.77
C THR A 157 8.46 -4.35 -26.99
N PHE A 158 8.21 -4.17 -25.70
CA PHE A 158 7.59 -5.16 -24.82
C PHE A 158 6.32 -4.62 -24.17
N THR A 159 5.21 -5.34 -24.32
CA THR A 159 3.93 -5.09 -23.65
C THR A 159 3.54 -6.32 -22.84
N ALA A 160 3.56 -6.22 -21.51
CA ALA A 160 3.01 -7.25 -20.65
C ALA A 160 1.46 -7.18 -20.64
N ASP A 161 0.76 -8.27 -20.95
CA ASP A 161 -0.63 -8.41 -20.50
C ASP A 161 -0.62 -8.85 -19.04
N LEU A 162 -1.05 -7.92 -18.19
CA LEU A 162 -1.23 -8.08 -16.75
C LEU A 162 -2.71 -8.03 -16.38
N GLY A 163 -3.64 -8.12 -17.34
CA GLY A 163 -5.09 -8.03 -17.14
C GLY A 163 -5.64 -6.60 -17.19
N GLN A 164 -5.03 -5.72 -17.99
CA GLN A 164 -5.46 -4.32 -18.17
C GLN A 164 -6.60 -4.12 -19.19
N GLY A 165 -6.87 -5.10 -20.06
CA GLY A 165 -7.95 -5.03 -21.06
C GLY A 165 -7.50 -4.68 -22.47
N GLU A 166 -8.37 -4.02 -23.25
CA GLU A 166 -8.34 -4.01 -24.72
C GLU A 166 -7.19 -3.22 -25.40
N GLU A 167 -6.26 -2.59 -24.68
CA GLU A 167 -5.20 -1.77 -25.29
C GLU A 167 -4.06 -2.58 -25.98
N LEU A 168 -4.02 -3.91 -25.82
CA LEU A 168 -2.92 -4.79 -26.30
C LEU A 168 -2.75 -4.80 -27.84
N GLU A 169 -3.77 -5.18 -28.59
CA GLU A 169 -3.70 -5.22 -30.07
C GLU A 169 -3.62 -3.82 -30.71
N PRO A 170 -4.25 -2.77 -30.16
CA PRO A 170 -3.94 -1.38 -30.51
C PRO A 170 -2.48 -0.99 -30.27
N ALA A 171 -1.80 -1.54 -29.25
CA ALA A 171 -0.37 -1.31 -29.03
C ALA A 171 0.48 -1.97 -30.14
N ARG A 172 0.22 -3.24 -30.48
CA ARG A 172 0.91 -3.94 -31.58
C ARG A 172 0.93 -3.10 -32.86
N LYS A 173 -0.26 -2.69 -33.31
CA LYS A 173 -0.44 -1.96 -34.58
C LYS A 173 0.24 -0.60 -34.58
N LYS A 174 0.33 0.10 -33.43
CA LYS A 174 1.09 1.35 -33.31
C LYS A 174 2.60 1.12 -33.39
N ALA A 175 3.13 0.07 -32.76
CA ALA A 175 4.54 -0.27 -32.87
C ALA A 175 4.93 -0.66 -34.31
N GLU A 176 4.08 -1.44 -35.01
CA GLU A 176 4.22 -1.76 -36.44
C GLU A 176 4.23 -0.48 -37.29
N MET A 177 3.25 0.42 -37.12
CA MET A 177 3.18 1.71 -37.82
C MET A 177 4.40 2.62 -37.56
N LEU A 178 5.04 2.50 -36.40
CA LEU A 178 6.25 3.26 -36.05
C LEU A 178 7.55 2.55 -36.50
N GLY A 179 7.46 1.43 -37.21
CA GLY A 179 8.57 0.73 -37.84
C GLY A 179 9.34 -0.24 -36.94
N ILE A 180 8.72 -0.70 -35.85
CA ILE A 180 9.32 -1.71 -34.96
C ILE A 180 9.27 -3.09 -35.62
N LYS A 181 10.41 -3.80 -35.59
CA LYS A 181 10.57 -5.16 -36.13
C LYS A 181 10.30 -6.25 -35.11
N GLU A 182 10.63 -6.00 -33.84
CA GLU A 182 10.49 -6.94 -32.73
C GLU A 182 9.48 -6.42 -31.71
N ILE A 183 8.29 -7.04 -31.69
CA ILE A 183 7.14 -6.60 -30.88
C ILE A 183 6.66 -7.76 -30.02
N TYR A 184 7.20 -7.81 -28.79
CA TYR A 184 6.82 -8.77 -27.76
C TYR A 184 5.54 -8.28 -27.07
N ILE A 185 4.48 -9.08 -27.13
CA ILE A 185 3.29 -8.92 -26.28
C ILE A 185 3.04 -10.28 -25.67
N GLU A 186 3.13 -10.37 -24.34
CA GLU A 186 3.20 -11.65 -23.63
C GLU A 186 2.15 -11.68 -22.50
N ASP A 187 1.38 -12.76 -22.45
CA ASP A 187 0.41 -13.02 -21.36
C ASP A 187 1.16 -13.52 -20.14
N VAL A 188 1.33 -12.62 -19.17
CA VAL A 188 2.01 -12.88 -17.91
C VAL A 188 1.04 -12.84 -16.73
N ARG A 189 -0.27 -12.94 -16.97
CA ARG A 189 -1.31 -12.84 -15.92
C ARG A 189 -1.22 -13.95 -14.89
N GLU A 190 -0.97 -15.19 -15.32
CA GLU A 190 -0.80 -16.33 -14.40
C GLU A 190 0.52 -16.26 -13.63
N GLU A 191 1.60 -15.75 -14.24
CA GLU A 191 2.86 -15.47 -13.53
C GLU A 191 2.68 -14.35 -12.50
N PHE A 192 2.02 -13.26 -12.89
CA PHE A 192 1.72 -12.13 -12.02
C PHE A 192 0.96 -12.55 -10.78
N VAL A 193 -0.14 -13.31 -10.93
CA VAL A 193 -0.91 -13.70 -9.76
C VAL A 193 -0.21 -14.76 -8.93
N ARG A 194 0.37 -15.80 -9.55
CA ARG A 194 1.01 -16.92 -8.84
C ARG A 194 2.34 -16.55 -8.16
N ASP A 195 3.21 -15.80 -8.84
CA ASP A 195 4.60 -15.62 -8.41
C ASP A 195 4.87 -14.23 -7.79
N PHE A 196 3.90 -13.31 -7.85
CA PHE A 196 4.03 -11.96 -7.28
C PHE A 196 2.86 -11.59 -6.35
N VAL A 197 1.60 -11.69 -6.80
CA VAL A 197 0.44 -11.34 -5.96
C VAL A 197 0.25 -12.35 -4.83
N PHE A 198 0.23 -13.64 -5.10
CA PHE A 198 0.01 -14.68 -4.08
C PHE A 198 1.08 -14.67 -2.97
N PRO A 199 2.41 -14.59 -3.25
CA PRO A 199 3.43 -14.42 -2.20
C PRO A 199 3.26 -13.14 -1.36
N MET A 200 2.74 -12.06 -1.95
CA MET A 200 2.40 -10.81 -1.26
C MET A 200 1.12 -10.92 -0.42
N PHE A 201 0.12 -11.68 -0.88
CA PHE A 201 -1.13 -11.92 -0.16
C PHE A 201 -0.95 -12.93 0.99
N ARG A 202 -0.12 -13.96 0.80
CA ARG A 202 0.39 -14.81 1.88
C ARG A 202 1.07 -13.99 2.98
N ALA A 203 1.67 -12.84 2.66
CA ALA A 203 2.22 -11.90 3.64
C ALA A 203 1.19 -10.98 4.34
N ASN A 204 -0.09 -11.00 3.94
CA ASN A 204 -1.11 -9.98 4.25
C ASN A 204 -0.69 -8.54 3.89
N ALA A 205 0.20 -8.33 2.90
CA ALA A 205 0.90 -7.05 2.75
C ALA A 205 -0.05 -5.86 2.47
N VAL A 206 -0.07 -4.88 3.38
CA VAL A 206 -0.80 -3.61 3.21
C VAL A 206 0.10 -2.42 3.55
N TYR A 207 0.27 -1.50 2.61
CA TYR A 207 1.05 -0.28 2.81
C TYR A 207 0.21 0.83 3.47
N GLU A 208 0.81 1.55 4.41
CA GLU A 208 0.15 2.57 5.26
C GLU A 208 -1.20 2.11 5.88
N GLY A 209 -1.36 0.80 6.07
CA GLY A 209 -2.55 0.18 6.67
C GLY A 209 -3.77 0.05 5.74
N VAL A 210 -3.73 0.57 4.50
CA VAL A 210 -4.86 0.50 3.55
C VAL A 210 -4.51 0.14 2.09
N TYR A 211 -3.32 0.45 1.56
CA TYR A 211 -3.01 0.26 0.14
C TYR A 211 -2.48 -1.14 -0.18
N LEU A 212 -3.17 -1.84 -1.08
CA LEU A 212 -2.87 -3.23 -1.51
C LEU A 212 -1.84 -3.32 -2.67
N LEU A 213 -0.94 -2.35 -2.77
CA LEU A 213 0.32 -2.43 -3.54
C LEU A 213 0.21 -2.67 -5.06
N GLY A 214 -0.98 -2.67 -5.66
CA GLY A 214 -1.23 -3.17 -7.02
C GLY A 214 -0.37 -2.57 -8.14
N THR A 215 0.00 -1.29 -8.04
CA THR A 215 0.92 -0.62 -8.99
C THR A 215 2.35 -1.15 -8.78
N SER A 216 2.72 -1.26 -7.50
CA SER A 216 4.08 -1.57 -7.02
C SER A 216 4.51 -2.98 -7.39
N ILE A 217 3.63 -3.96 -7.15
CA ILE A 217 3.90 -5.40 -7.32
C ILE A 217 3.98 -5.82 -8.80
N ALA A 218 3.38 -5.07 -9.72
CA ALA A 218 3.49 -5.32 -11.16
C ALA A 218 4.86 -4.96 -11.74
N ARG A 219 5.53 -3.92 -11.21
CA ARG A 219 6.79 -3.40 -11.79
C ARG A 219 7.97 -4.39 -11.79
N PRO A 220 8.27 -5.17 -10.73
CA PRO A 220 9.38 -6.13 -10.77
C PRO A 220 9.18 -7.24 -11.81
N LEU A 221 7.94 -7.67 -12.09
CA LEU A 221 7.64 -8.62 -13.16
C LEU A 221 7.89 -8.01 -14.55
N ILE A 222 7.47 -6.76 -14.79
CA ILE A 222 7.75 -6.07 -16.06
C ILE A 222 9.27 -5.91 -16.23
N SER A 223 10.01 -5.51 -15.19
CA SER A 223 11.48 -5.44 -15.24
C SER A 223 12.13 -6.79 -15.52
N LYS A 224 11.63 -7.91 -14.97
CA LYS A 224 12.13 -9.25 -15.28
C LYS A 224 12.06 -9.53 -16.79
N HIS A 225 10.88 -9.37 -17.39
CA HIS A 225 10.70 -9.61 -18.82
C HIS A 225 11.47 -8.63 -19.71
N LEU A 226 11.61 -7.35 -19.32
CA LEU A 226 12.49 -6.41 -20.03
C LEU A 226 13.95 -6.90 -20.09
N ILE A 227 14.46 -7.45 -18.98
CA ILE A 227 15.84 -7.95 -18.90
C ILE A 227 15.99 -9.28 -19.66
N ASP A 228 15.00 -10.18 -19.60
CA ASP A 228 15.02 -11.44 -20.35
C ASP A 228 14.90 -11.22 -21.86
N ILE A 229 14.08 -10.25 -22.30
CA ILE A 229 14.02 -9.81 -23.70
C ILE A 229 15.32 -9.10 -24.11
N ALA A 230 15.95 -8.31 -23.23
CA ALA A 230 17.23 -7.67 -23.54
C ALA A 230 18.34 -8.71 -23.79
N ARG A 231 18.43 -9.75 -22.94
CA ARG A 231 19.30 -10.91 -23.11
C ARG A 231 19.02 -11.65 -24.43
N LYS A 232 17.74 -11.93 -24.71
CA LYS A 232 17.26 -12.66 -25.91
C LYS A 232 17.55 -11.92 -27.23
N THR A 233 17.50 -10.59 -27.22
CA THR A 233 17.58 -9.75 -28.44
C THR A 233 18.92 -9.05 -28.63
N GLY A 234 19.84 -9.19 -27.67
CA GLY A 234 21.15 -8.53 -27.69
C GLY A 234 21.09 -7.02 -27.47
N ALA A 235 20.16 -6.54 -26.64
CA ALA A 235 20.00 -5.12 -26.36
C ALA A 235 20.99 -4.62 -25.31
N ASP A 236 21.63 -3.47 -25.56
CA ASP A 236 22.56 -2.83 -24.61
C ASP A 236 21.84 -2.16 -23.44
N ALA A 237 20.54 -1.89 -23.59
CA ALA A 237 19.75 -1.08 -22.66
C ALA A 237 18.27 -1.48 -22.58
N ILE A 238 17.61 -1.02 -21.51
CA ILE A 238 16.15 -0.98 -21.39
C ILE A 238 15.66 0.48 -21.27
N ALA A 239 14.39 0.73 -21.59
CA ALA A 239 13.76 2.04 -21.45
C ALA A 239 12.34 1.94 -20.86
N HIS A 240 11.92 2.96 -20.09
CA HIS A 240 10.60 2.98 -19.46
C HIS A 240 9.89 4.35 -19.49
N GLY A 241 8.56 4.32 -19.47
CA GLY A 241 7.72 5.52 -19.47
C GLY A 241 7.51 6.22 -18.11
N ALA A 242 8.09 5.71 -17.02
CA ALA A 242 7.88 6.26 -15.68
C ALA A 242 8.45 7.69 -15.53
N THR A 243 7.74 8.57 -14.81
CA THR A 243 8.13 9.98 -14.63
C THR A 243 9.06 10.19 -13.44
N GLY A 244 9.87 11.26 -13.50
CA GLY A 244 10.80 11.65 -12.43
C GLY A 244 10.18 11.98 -11.06
N LYS A 245 8.84 12.00 -10.92
CA LYS A 245 8.12 12.26 -9.66
C LYS A 245 7.43 11.03 -9.06
N GLY A 246 7.42 9.90 -9.77
CA GLY A 246 6.78 8.67 -9.31
C GLY A 246 7.76 7.74 -8.58
N ASN A 247 7.22 6.80 -7.80
CA ASN A 247 7.98 5.68 -7.25
C ASN A 247 8.40 4.68 -8.36
N ASP A 248 7.64 4.62 -9.46
CA ASP A 248 7.80 3.58 -10.50
C ASP A 248 9.16 3.58 -11.18
N GLN A 249 9.80 4.74 -11.37
CA GLN A 249 11.18 4.80 -11.88
C GLN A 249 12.12 3.96 -10.98
N VAL A 250 12.00 4.12 -9.65
CA VAL A 250 12.80 3.39 -8.66
C VAL A 250 12.48 1.90 -8.71
N ARG A 251 11.19 1.54 -8.82
CA ARG A 251 10.75 0.14 -8.90
C ARG A 251 11.26 -0.56 -10.16
N PHE A 252 11.21 0.11 -11.31
CA PHE A 252 11.77 -0.41 -12.57
C PHE A 252 13.30 -0.56 -12.48
N GLU A 253 13.99 0.50 -12.03
CA GLU A 253 15.45 0.58 -12.02
C GLU A 253 16.11 -0.34 -10.99
N LEU A 254 15.64 -0.36 -9.73
CA LEU A 254 16.15 -1.30 -8.72
C LEU A 254 15.97 -2.75 -9.17
N SER A 255 14.81 -3.07 -9.75
CA SER A 255 14.54 -4.41 -10.28
C SER A 255 15.43 -4.76 -11.47
N ALA A 256 15.70 -3.81 -12.35
CA ALA A 256 16.57 -4.02 -13.50
C ALA A 256 18.03 -4.24 -13.08
N TYR A 257 18.59 -3.40 -12.20
CA TYR A 257 19.97 -3.57 -11.71
C TYR A 257 20.15 -4.82 -10.84
N ALA A 258 19.13 -5.24 -10.08
CA ALA A 258 19.19 -6.49 -9.32
C ALA A 258 19.21 -7.74 -10.21
N LEU A 259 18.61 -7.67 -11.41
CA LEU A 259 18.57 -8.79 -12.37
C LEU A 259 19.71 -8.75 -13.40
N ASN A 260 20.23 -7.57 -13.74
CA ASN A 260 21.40 -7.37 -14.58
C ASN A 260 22.11 -6.07 -14.16
N PRO A 261 23.23 -6.13 -13.41
CA PRO A 261 23.89 -4.93 -12.89
C PRO A 261 24.53 -4.07 -13.99
N ASP A 262 24.84 -4.66 -15.14
CA ASP A 262 25.51 -3.99 -16.27
C ASP A 262 24.52 -3.37 -17.28
N ILE A 263 23.20 -3.52 -17.08
CA ILE A 263 22.20 -2.98 -18.01
C ILE A 263 22.18 -1.45 -17.98
N LYS A 264 22.20 -0.82 -19.16
CA LYS A 264 21.95 0.62 -19.25
C LYS A 264 20.44 0.88 -19.18
N ILE A 265 20.04 1.92 -18.45
CA ILE A 265 18.63 2.33 -18.37
C ILE A 265 18.48 3.72 -18.95
N ILE A 266 17.49 3.88 -19.83
CA ILE A 266 17.10 5.15 -20.42
C ILE A 266 15.74 5.53 -19.82
N ALA A 267 15.64 6.73 -19.25
CA ALA A 267 14.45 7.22 -18.55
C ALA A 267 14.06 8.59 -19.14
N PRO A 268 13.42 8.63 -20.34
CA PRO A 268 13.33 9.85 -21.14
C PRO A 268 12.75 11.06 -20.41
N TRP A 269 11.84 10.87 -19.45
CA TRP A 269 11.31 11.94 -18.59
C TRP A 269 12.36 12.70 -17.75
N ARG A 270 13.57 12.15 -17.60
CA ARG A 270 14.75 12.81 -17.00
C ARG A 270 15.75 13.27 -18.06
N ASP A 271 15.84 12.55 -19.18
CA ASP A 271 16.92 12.67 -20.15
C ASP A 271 16.60 13.62 -21.31
N TRP A 272 15.32 13.71 -21.72
CA TRP A 272 14.88 14.52 -22.84
C TRP A 272 14.70 16.00 -22.46
N SER A 273 14.48 16.85 -23.48
CA SER A 273 14.35 18.30 -23.28
C SER A 273 12.91 18.84 -23.30
N PHE A 274 11.91 17.96 -23.44
CA PHE A 274 10.48 18.30 -23.44
C PHE A 274 10.03 18.77 -22.05
N LYS A 275 9.25 19.85 -22.00
CA LYS A 275 8.82 20.52 -20.76
C LYS A 275 7.31 20.45 -20.51
N SER A 276 6.51 20.27 -21.55
CA SER A 276 5.05 20.31 -21.47
C SER A 276 4.40 19.25 -22.36
N ARG A 277 3.09 19.05 -22.20
CA ARG A 277 2.30 18.21 -23.11
C ARG A 277 2.21 18.81 -24.52
N THR A 278 2.41 20.12 -24.68
CA THR A 278 2.52 20.77 -26.00
C THR A 278 3.77 20.31 -26.74
N ASP A 279 4.94 20.29 -26.09
CA ASP A 279 6.20 19.77 -26.67
C ASP A 279 6.02 18.32 -27.19
N LEU A 280 5.29 17.50 -26.42
CA LEU A 280 4.97 16.11 -26.76
C LEU A 280 4.02 16.00 -27.96
N LEU A 281 3.00 16.87 -28.04
CA LEU A 281 2.06 16.91 -29.16
C LEU A 281 2.71 17.44 -30.44
N GLU A 282 3.57 18.47 -30.34
CA GLU A 282 4.38 18.99 -31.45
C GLU A 282 5.33 17.92 -31.99
N PHE A 283 6.01 17.17 -31.11
CA PHE A 283 6.86 16.05 -31.52
C PHE A 283 6.06 14.92 -32.17
N ALA A 284 4.88 14.58 -31.61
CA ALA A 284 3.98 13.58 -32.17
C ALA A 284 3.49 13.97 -33.57
N GLU A 285 3.08 15.22 -33.79
CA GLU A 285 2.64 15.72 -35.10
C GLU A 285 3.79 15.74 -36.12
N LYS A 286 4.95 16.31 -35.74
CA LYS A 286 6.17 16.35 -36.56
C LYS A 286 6.61 14.96 -37.05
N HIS A 287 6.44 13.94 -36.21
CA HIS A 287 6.86 12.56 -36.51
C HIS A 287 5.68 11.61 -36.82
N GLN A 288 4.51 12.17 -37.16
CA GLN A 288 3.31 11.46 -37.63
C GLN A 288 2.77 10.37 -36.68
N ILE A 289 3.00 10.53 -35.37
CA ILE A 289 2.54 9.61 -34.32
C ILE A 289 1.02 9.81 -34.11
N PRO A 290 0.17 8.77 -34.23
CA PRO A 290 -1.28 8.93 -34.12
C PRO A 290 -1.77 9.40 -32.75
N VAL A 291 -2.14 10.67 -32.63
CA VAL A 291 -2.80 11.24 -31.44
C VAL A 291 -4.31 11.08 -31.55
N ALA A 292 -4.89 10.22 -30.71
CA ALA A 292 -6.33 10.01 -30.62
C ALA A 292 -7.06 11.31 -30.17
N LYS A 293 -8.31 11.51 -30.65
CA LYS A 293 -9.03 12.80 -30.53
C LYS A 293 -9.33 13.20 -29.08
N ASP A 294 -9.63 12.21 -28.24
CA ASP A 294 -9.73 12.31 -26.79
C ASP A 294 -8.39 12.76 -26.16
N LYS A 295 -7.28 12.14 -26.54
CA LYS A 295 -5.93 12.40 -25.99
C LYS A 295 -5.28 13.69 -26.51
N LYS A 296 -5.96 14.44 -27.42
CA LYS A 296 -5.66 15.84 -27.78
C LYS A 296 -6.11 16.82 -26.70
N GLY A 297 -7.12 16.47 -25.90
CA GLY A 297 -7.43 17.18 -24.66
C GLY A 297 -6.45 16.82 -23.55
N GLU A 298 -6.56 17.52 -22.43
CA GLU A 298 -5.96 17.06 -21.18
C GLU A 298 -6.85 15.99 -20.54
N ALA A 299 -6.35 14.77 -20.40
CA ALA A 299 -7.01 13.72 -19.61
C ALA A 299 -7.20 14.21 -18.15
N PRO A 300 -8.36 13.95 -17.52
CA PRO A 300 -8.73 14.53 -16.22
C PRO A 300 -7.91 13.98 -15.04
N PHE A 301 -7.27 12.82 -15.21
CA PHE A 301 -6.30 12.19 -14.30
C PHE A 301 -5.42 11.22 -15.11
N SER A 302 -4.36 10.70 -14.52
CA SER A 302 -3.57 9.58 -15.03
C SER A 302 -4.12 8.26 -14.50
N VAL A 303 -4.05 7.18 -15.29
CA VAL A 303 -4.50 5.83 -14.91
C VAL A 303 -3.37 4.82 -15.09
N ASP A 304 -3.25 3.88 -14.16
CA ASP A 304 -2.64 2.58 -14.37
C ASP A 304 -3.61 1.47 -13.95
N ALA A 305 -3.53 0.31 -14.59
CA ALA A 305 -4.42 -0.83 -14.33
C ALA A 305 -3.75 -2.17 -14.62
N ASN A 306 -4.10 -3.18 -13.84
CA ASN A 306 -3.73 -4.58 -14.04
C ASN A 306 -4.82 -5.49 -13.44
N LEU A 307 -4.56 -6.79 -13.30
CA LEU A 307 -5.54 -7.75 -12.81
C LEU A 307 -5.82 -7.59 -11.30
N LEU A 308 -4.88 -7.07 -10.52
CA LEU A 308 -5.10 -6.83 -9.09
C LEU A 308 -5.87 -5.53 -8.84
N HIS A 309 -5.55 -4.46 -9.57
CA HIS A 309 -6.14 -3.14 -9.26
C HIS A 309 -6.20 -2.14 -10.43
N SER A 310 -6.82 -0.99 -10.18
CA SER A 310 -6.55 0.30 -10.84
C SER A 310 -6.01 1.33 -9.85
N SER A 311 -5.24 2.30 -10.37
CA SER A 311 -4.90 3.56 -9.71
C SER A 311 -5.18 4.74 -10.62
N SER A 312 -5.84 5.75 -10.07
CA SER A 312 -6.10 7.05 -10.71
C SER A 312 -5.45 8.16 -9.88
N GLU A 313 -4.65 9.03 -10.51
CA GLU A 313 -3.95 10.13 -9.81
C GLU A 313 -3.84 11.43 -10.62
N GLY A 314 -3.68 12.56 -9.90
CA GLY A 314 -3.43 13.88 -10.48
C GLY A 314 -4.68 14.71 -10.81
N LYS A 315 -4.43 16.00 -11.09
CA LYS A 315 -5.38 17.04 -11.52
C LYS A 315 -6.66 17.11 -10.68
N VAL A 316 -7.78 16.53 -11.14
CA VAL A 316 -9.06 16.58 -10.41
C VAL A 316 -9.01 15.86 -9.06
N LEU A 317 -7.97 15.04 -8.84
CA LEU A 317 -7.70 14.32 -7.60
C LEU A 317 -6.66 15.01 -6.68
N GLU A 318 -6.04 16.12 -7.11
CA GLU A 318 -4.93 16.75 -6.37
C GLU A 318 -5.34 17.47 -5.08
N ASP A 319 -6.58 17.97 -4.97
CA ASP A 319 -7.09 18.56 -3.73
C ASP A 319 -7.75 17.46 -2.85
N PRO A 320 -7.14 17.04 -1.73
CA PRO A 320 -7.69 16.01 -0.85
C PRO A 320 -8.95 16.46 -0.09
N ALA A 321 -9.38 17.72 -0.20
CA ALA A 321 -10.67 18.18 0.31
C ALA A 321 -11.84 17.96 -0.68
N GLN A 322 -11.58 17.59 -1.95
CA GLN A 322 -12.63 17.25 -2.91
C GLN A 322 -12.82 15.74 -3.02
N GLU A 323 -14.06 15.29 -2.96
CA GLU A 323 -14.45 13.90 -3.27
C GLU A 323 -14.03 13.52 -4.71
N ALA A 324 -13.61 12.27 -4.90
CA ALA A 324 -13.27 11.75 -6.22
C ALA A 324 -14.55 11.62 -7.08
N PRO A 325 -14.65 12.26 -8.26
CA PRO A 325 -15.83 12.13 -9.11
C PRO A 325 -16.07 10.67 -9.54
N GLU A 326 -17.33 10.21 -9.57
CA GLU A 326 -17.67 8.79 -9.83
C GLU A 326 -17.01 8.20 -11.10
N TYR A 327 -16.80 9.00 -12.15
CA TYR A 327 -16.13 8.57 -13.39
C TYR A 327 -14.63 8.25 -13.24
N VAL A 328 -14.05 8.45 -12.05
CA VAL A 328 -12.70 7.99 -11.67
C VAL A 328 -12.68 6.48 -11.41
N HIS A 329 -13.81 5.90 -11.03
CA HIS A 329 -13.96 4.47 -10.78
C HIS A 329 -14.36 3.75 -12.07
N MET A 330 -13.57 2.76 -12.47
CA MET A 330 -13.68 2.05 -13.75
C MET A 330 -13.79 0.53 -13.55
N ARG A 331 -13.42 0.00 -12.38
CA ARG A 331 -13.49 -1.43 -12.03
C ARG A 331 -14.66 -1.78 -11.13
N THR A 332 -15.33 -0.79 -10.53
CA THR A 332 -16.37 -0.97 -9.51
C THR A 332 -17.54 -0.02 -9.71
N ILE A 333 -18.77 -0.51 -9.50
CA ILE A 333 -19.94 0.37 -9.31
C ILE A 333 -19.89 1.02 -7.92
N SER A 334 -20.63 2.10 -7.68
CA SER A 334 -20.67 2.70 -6.35
C SER A 334 -21.32 1.76 -5.32
N PRO A 335 -20.91 1.80 -4.03
CA PRO A 335 -21.56 1.02 -2.97
C PRO A 335 -23.08 1.25 -2.88
N GLU A 336 -23.54 2.45 -3.19
CA GLU A 336 -24.96 2.83 -3.21
C GLU A 336 -25.71 2.17 -4.38
N ALA A 337 -25.07 2.15 -5.55
CA ALA A 337 -25.58 1.55 -6.79
C ALA A 337 -25.51 0.01 -6.81
N ALA A 338 -24.74 -0.61 -5.90
CA ALA A 338 -24.68 -2.05 -5.75
C ALA A 338 -26.03 -2.64 -5.25
N PRO A 339 -26.36 -3.91 -5.56
CA PRO A 339 -27.65 -4.50 -5.26
C PRO A 339 -27.99 -4.55 -3.76
N ASP A 340 -29.28 -4.39 -3.42
CA ASP A 340 -29.83 -4.62 -2.07
C ASP A 340 -29.96 -6.12 -1.72
N GLN A 341 -29.34 -7.00 -2.50
CA GLN A 341 -29.20 -8.44 -2.23
C GLN A 341 -27.73 -8.76 -2.00
N ALA A 342 -27.40 -9.32 -0.83
CA ALA A 342 -26.04 -9.72 -0.50
C ALA A 342 -25.61 -10.98 -1.27
N THR A 343 -24.41 -10.95 -1.86
CA THR A 343 -23.82 -12.11 -2.53
C THR A 343 -23.09 -12.97 -1.51
N VAL A 344 -23.36 -14.28 -1.48
CA VAL A 344 -22.58 -15.24 -0.65
C VAL A 344 -21.64 -16.03 -1.55
N ILE A 345 -20.36 -16.09 -1.16
CA ILE A 345 -19.33 -16.91 -1.83
C ILE A 345 -18.53 -17.71 -0.81
N LYS A 346 -17.99 -18.85 -1.24
CA LYS A 346 -17.03 -19.68 -0.49
C LYS A 346 -15.71 -19.69 -1.25
N ILE A 347 -14.58 -19.43 -0.57
CA ILE A 347 -13.24 -19.44 -1.17
C ILE A 347 -12.43 -20.55 -0.49
N GLY A 348 -11.87 -21.46 -1.29
CA GLY A 348 -11.00 -22.54 -0.81
C GLY A 348 -9.52 -22.17 -0.92
N PHE A 349 -8.73 -22.59 0.07
CA PHE A 349 -7.31 -22.33 0.23
C PHE A 349 -6.51 -23.62 0.36
N GLU A 350 -5.30 -23.62 -0.20
CA GLU A 350 -4.28 -24.64 0.00
C GLU A 350 -2.92 -23.96 0.21
N ARG A 351 -2.28 -24.24 1.35
CA ARG A 351 -0.95 -23.70 1.71
C ARG A 351 -0.84 -22.16 1.61
N GLY A 352 -1.90 -21.45 2.01
CA GLY A 352 -2.03 -19.99 1.98
C GLY A 352 -2.56 -19.41 0.65
N ASP A 353 -2.45 -20.16 -0.45
CA ASP A 353 -2.93 -19.68 -1.76
C ASP A 353 -4.40 -20.04 -1.97
N ALA A 354 -5.19 -19.13 -2.56
CA ALA A 354 -6.56 -19.40 -2.92
C ALA A 354 -6.62 -20.26 -4.20
N VAL A 355 -7.41 -21.34 -4.17
CA VAL A 355 -7.46 -22.36 -5.24
C VAL A 355 -8.86 -22.60 -5.81
N SER A 356 -9.93 -22.19 -5.12
CA SER A 356 -11.31 -22.40 -5.59
C SER A 356 -12.26 -21.28 -5.19
N ILE A 357 -13.36 -21.13 -5.94
CA ILE A 357 -14.52 -20.32 -5.55
C ILE A 357 -15.80 -21.14 -5.77
N ASN A 358 -16.61 -21.27 -4.72
CA ASN A 358 -17.84 -22.08 -4.67
C ASN A 358 -17.59 -23.53 -5.11
N GLY A 359 -16.53 -24.16 -4.58
CA GLY A 359 -16.12 -25.53 -4.92
C GLY A 359 -15.45 -25.71 -6.30
N VAL A 360 -15.53 -24.71 -7.20
CA VAL A 360 -14.89 -24.76 -8.52
C VAL A 360 -13.42 -24.33 -8.38
N ARG A 361 -12.47 -25.25 -8.66
CA ARG A 361 -11.05 -24.90 -8.76
C ARG A 361 -10.79 -24.00 -9.96
N LEU A 362 -9.88 -23.04 -9.79
CA LEU A 362 -9.51 -22.04 -10.81
C LEU A 362 -8.00 -21.84 -10.83
N SER A 363 -7.45 -21.38 -11.96
CA SER A 363 -6.07 -20.90 -12.01
C SER A 363 -5.93 -19.55 -11.27
N PRO A 364 -4.74 -19.18 -10.76
CA PRO A 364 -4.51 -17.94 -10.02
C PRO A 364 -5.10 -16.69 -10.70
N ALA A 365 -4.82 -16.46 -11.99
CA ALA A 365 -5.37 -15.30 -12.70
C ALA A 365 -6.89 -15.38 -12.86
N THR A 366 -7.44 -16.57 -13.19
CA THR A 366 -8.88 -16.76 -13.33
C THR A 366 -9.62 -16.56 -12.00
N LEU A 367 -9.01 -16.96 -10.89
CA LEU A 367 -9.53 -16.76 -9.54
C LEU A 367 -9.60 -15.27 -9.20
N LEU A 368 -8.49 -14.53 -9.41
CA LEU A 368 -8.46 -13.09 -9.13
C LEU A 368 -9.39 -12.30 -10.07
N ALA A 369 -9.51 -12.69 -11.34
CA ALA A 369 -10.49 -12.15 -12.27
C ALA A 369 -11.93 -12.32 -11.75
N LYS A 370 -12.31 -13.53 -11.32
CA LYS A 370 -13.64 -13.81 -10.79
C LYS A 370 -13.91 -13.11 -9.45
N LEU A 371 -12.90 -12.91 -8.61
CA LEU A 371 -13.04 -12.05 -7.41
C LEU A 371 -13.22 -10.57 -7.79
N ASN A 372 -12.62 -10.09 -8.89
CA ASN A 372 -12.90 -8.75 -9.40
C ASN A 372 -14.33 -8.60 -9.90
N ASP A 373 -14.90 -9.62 -10.57
CA ASP A 373 -16.33 -9.61 -10.95
C ASP A 373 -17.23 -9.46 -9.70
N TYR A 374 -17.04 -10.31 -8.70
CA TYR A 374 -17.80 -10.23 -7.45
C TYR A 374 -17.60 -8.89 -6.73
N GLY A 375 -16.38 -8.34 -6.73
CA GLY A 375 -16.09 -7.05 -6.14
C GLY A 375 -16.68 -5.87 -6.92
N ARG A 376 -16.65 -5.91 -8.25
CA ARG A 376 -17.32 -4.93 -9.12
C ARG A 376 -18.81 -4.88 -8.82
N ASP A 377 -19.46 -6.04 -8.84
CA ASP A 377 -20.92 -6.16 -8.76
C ASP A 377 -21.47 -5.89 -7.34
N ASN A 378 -20.59 -5.79 -6.34
CA ASN A 378 -20.93 -5.40 -4.97
C ASN A 378 -20.29 -4.05 -4.55
N GLY A 379 -19.60 -3.34 -5.44
CA GLY A 379 -18.97 -2.02 -5.18
C GLY A 379 -17.77 -2.04 -4.21
N ILE A 380 -17.06 -3.16 -4.11
CA ILE A 380 -16.02 -3.43 -3.10
C ILE A 380 -14.63 -2.95 -3.55
N GLY A 381 -13.84 -2.45 -2.59
CA GLY A 381 -12.39 -2.26 -2.77
C GLY A 381 -11.98 -0.91 -3.36
N ARG A 382 -12.88 0.08 -3.36
CA ARG A 382 -12.54 1.50 -3.55
C ARG A 382 -11.73 2.02 -2.36
N LEU A 383 -10.71 2.83 -2.62
CA LEU A 383 -9.84 3.46 -1.62
C LEU A 383 -9.42 4.85 -2.11
N ASP A 384 -9.35 5.81 -1.20
CA ASP A 384 -8.75 7.13 -1.39
C ASP A 384 -7.64 7.30 -0.33
N LEU A 385 -6.42 7.66 -0.74
CA LEU A 385 -5.25 7.70 0.13
C LEU A 385 -4.32 8.87 -0.20
N VAL A 386 -3.85 9.57 0.84
CA VAL A 386 -2.76 10.56 0.76
C VAL A 386 -1.44 9.96 1.26
N GLU A 387 -0.85 9.09 0.43
CA GLU A 387 0.34 8.27 0.71
C GLU A 387 1.62 9.10 0.91
N ASN A 388 2.66 8.49 1.48
CA ASN A 388 4.03 9.02 1.47
C ASN A 388 4.85 8.32 0.37
N ARG A 389 5.17 9.01 -0.73
CA ARG A 389 6.04 8.44 -1.77
C ARG A 389 7.48 8.30 -1.26
N PHE A 390 8.16 7.24 -1.71
CA PHE A 390 9.57 6.98 -1.39
C PHE A 390 10.49 8.15 -1.78
N VAL A 391 10.14 8.87 -2.85
CA VAL A 391 10.80 10.10 -3.31
C VAL A 391 10.54 11.34 -2.43
N GLY A 392 10.01 11.16 -1.21
CA GLY A 392 9.95 12.18 -0.15
C GLY A 392 8.80 13.19 -0.26
N MET A 393 7.81 12.94 -1.11
CA MET A 393 6.62 13.80 -1.27
C MET A 393 5.34 13.03 -0.98
N LYS A 394 4.30 13.72 -0.52
CA LYS A 394 2.95 13.14 -0.47
C LYS A 394 2.30 13.16 -1.85
N SER A 395 1.42 12.20 -2.09
CA SER A 395 0.56 12.13 -3.28
C SER A 395 -0.84 11.72 -2.85
N ARG A 396 -1.87 12.13 -3.59
CA ARG A 396 -3.21 11.52 -3.48
C ARG A 396 -3.41 10.55 -4.63
N GLY A 397 -3.88 9.35 -4.32
CA GLY A 397 -4.25 8.32 -5.28
C GLY A 397 -5.61 7.73 -4.93
N VAL A 398 -6.45 7.55 -5.94
CA VAL A 398 -7.71 6.81 -5.84
C VAL A 398 -7.47 5.43 -6.44
N TYR A 399 -7.84 4.39 -5.72
CA TYR A 399 -7.53 3.01 -6.06
C TYR A 399 -8.79 2.13 -6.05
N GLU A 400 -8.83 1.13 -6.95
CA GLU A 400 -9.84 0.08 -6.90
C GLU A 400 -9.16 -1.28 -6.93
N THR A 401 -9.25 -2.05 -5.84
CA THR A 401 -8.63 -3.39 -5.72
C THR A 401 -9.70 -4.47 -5.42
N PRO A 402 -10.80 -4.58 -6.20
CA PRO A 402 -12.00 -5.35 -5.82
C PRO A 402 -11.70 -6.79 -5.40
N GLY A 403 -11.01 -7.57 -6.24
CA GLY A 403 -10.68 -8.95 -5.93
C GLY A 403 -9.65 -9.09 -4.80
N GLY A 404 -8.71 -8.15 -4.70
CA GLY A 404 -7.72 -8.12 -3.62
C GLY A 404 -8.33 -7.83 -2.25
N THR A 405 -9.27 -6.89 -2.15
CA THR A 405 -9.99 -6.59 -0.89
C THR A 405 -10.76 -7.82 -0.38
N ILE A 406 -11.39 -8.58 -1.29
CA ILE A 406 -12.06 -9.84 -0.96
C ILE A 406 -11.04 -10.91 -0.54
N LEU A 407 -9.95 -11.08 -1.30
CA LEU A 407 -8.93 -12.09 -1.04
C LEU A 407 -8.20 -11.87 0.29
N LEU A 408 -7.87 -10.63 0.67
CA LEU A 408 -7.21 -10.33 1.95
C LEU A 408 -8.11 -10.67 3.14
N ALA A 409 -9.40 -10.32 3.06
CA ALA A 409 -10.37 -10.65 4.10
C ALA A 409 -10.59 -12.17 4.24
N ALA A 410 -10.54 -12.90 3.11
CA ALA A 410 -10.58 -14.36 3.09
C ALA A 410 -9.31 -14.99 3.68
N HIS A 411 -8.13 -14.51 3.28
CA HIS A 411 -6.84 -15.02 3.73
C HIS A 411 -6.67 -14.88 5.25
N ARG A 412 -6.87 -13.67 5.79
CA ARG A 412 -6.84 -13.43 7.24
C ARG A 412 -7.89 -14.24 8.01
N ALA A 413 -8.99 -14.65 7.36
CA ALA A 413 -9.99 -15.50 7.97
C ALA A 413 -9.56 -16.97 8.06
N ILE A 414 -8.97 -17.56 7.02
CA ILE A 414 -8.47 -18.94 7.11
C ILE A 414 -7.28 -19.04 8.08
N GLU A 415 -6.40 -18.04 8.08
CA GLU A 415 -5.32 -17.92 9.08
C GLU A 415 -5.86 -17.86 10.52
N SER A 416 -7.00 -17.20 10.76
CA SER A 416 -7.57 -17.06 12.11
C SER A 416 -8.03 -18.37 12.77
N ILE A 417 -8.07 -19.49 12.04
CA ILE A 417 -8.30 -20.82 12.61
C ILE A 417 -7.14 -21.80 12.39
N THR A 418 -6.15 -21.49 11.54
CA THR A 418 -5.05 -22.42 11.17
C THR A 418 -3.67 -22.02 11.70
N LEU A 419 -3.47 -20.75 12.11
CA LEU A 419 -2.21 -20.30 12.70
C LEU A 419 -2.24 -20.31 14.24
N ASP A 420 -1.11 -20.70 14.83
CA ASP A 420 -0.83 -20.41 16.25
C ASP A 420 -0.84 -18.90 16.50
N ARG A 421 -1.27 -18.51 17.70
CA ARG A 421 -1.30 -17.12 18.15
C ARG A 421 0.07 -16.44 18.05
N GLY A 422 1.15 -17.11 18.45
CA GLY A 422 2.51 -16.57 18.36
C GLY A 422 2.93 -16.34 16.90
N ALA A 423 2.69 -17.33 16.05
CA ALA A 423 2.95 -17.23 14.61
C ALA A 423 2.14 -16.10 13.94
N ALA A 424 0.84 -16.01 14.21
CA ALA A 424 -0.03 -14.97 13.67
C ALA A 424 0.37 -13.55 14.12
N HIS A 425 0.70 -13.38 15.41
CA HIS A 425 1.18 -12.10 15.93
C HIS A 425 2.51 -11.67 15.29
N LEU A 426 3.49 -12.59 15.21
CA LEU A 426 4.77 -12.32 14.54
C LEU A 426 4.57 -11.96 13.06
N LYS A 427 3.64 -12.61 12.37
CA LYS A 427 3.31 -12.32 10.98
C LYS A 427 2.76 -10.91 10.79
N ASP A 428 1.89 -10.45 11.70
CA ASP A 428 1.40 -9.06 11.70
C ASP A 428 2.49 -8.03 12.08
N GLU A 429 3.52 -8.42 12.84
CA GLU A 429 4.71 -7.57 13.08
C GLU A 429 5.61 -7.45 11.83
N LEU A 430 5.72 -8.50 11.02
CA LEU A 430 6.53 -8.51 9.78
C LEU A 430 5.82 -7.86 8.57
N MET A 431 4.49 -7.94 8.52
CA MET A 431 3.64 -7.47 7.41
C MET A 431 3.94 -6.02 6.96
N PRO A 432 4.09 -5.00 7.83
CA PRO A 432 4.36 -3.63 7.39
C PRO A 432 5.71 -3.46 6.71
N ARG A 433 6.76 -4.15 7.20
CA ARG A 433 8.10 -4.10 6.59
C ARG A 433 8.13 -4.82 5.25
N TYR A 434 7.39 -5.91 5.11
CA TYR A 434 7.24 -6.60 3.83
C TYR A 434 6.51 -5.71 2.79
N ALA A 435 5.44 -5.03 3.19
CA ALA A 435 4.73 -4.07 2.35
C ALA A 435 5.59 -2.86 1.94
N GLU A 436 6.39 -2.32 2.88
CA GLU A 436 7.32 -1.22 2.63
C GLU A 436 8.36 -1.56 1.53
N LEU A 437 8.97 -2.75 1.60
CA LEU A 437 9.96 -3.21 0.62
C LEU A 437 9.37 -3.25 -0.80
N ILE A 438 8.16 -3.80 -0.95
CA ILE A 438 7.45 -3.83 -2.25
C ILE A 438 7.15 -2.41 -2.74
N TYR A 439 6.63 -1.55 -1.85
CA TYR A 439 6.27 -0.19 -2.20
C TYR A 439 7.48 0.65 -2.69
N TYR A 440 8.65 0.46 -2.08
CA TYR A 440 9.91 1.12 -2.46
C TYR A 440 10.61 0.47 -3.66
N GLY A 441 10.22 -0.73 -4.09
CA GLY A 441 10.80 -1.44 -5.24
C GLY A 441 11.87 -2.48 -4.91
N PHE A 442 12.09 -2.78 -3.63
CA PHE A 442 13.01 -3.82 -3.15
C PHE A 442 12.38 -5.22 -3.23
N TRP A 443 11.79 -5.58 -4.38
CA TRP A 443 11.30 -6.95 -4.61
C TRP A 443 12.47 -7.95 -4.69
N PHE A 444 13.51 -7.64 -5.45
CA PHE A 444 14.67 -8.52 -5.59
C PHE A 444 15.75 -8.31 -4.51
N SER A 445 15.36 -7.92 -3.27
CA SER A 445 16.30 -7.75 -2.15
C SER A 445 16.35 -8.98 -1.22
N PRO A 446 17.51 -9.30 -0.62
CA PRO A 446 17.66 -10.45 0.27
C PRO A 446 16.74 -10.40 1.49
N GLU A 447 16.49 -9.22 2.06
CA GLU A 447 15.60 -9.11 3.22
C GLU A 447 14.12 -9.34 2.88
N ARG A 448 13.67 -9.10 1.64
CA ARG A 448 12.34 -9.55 1.18
C ARG A 448 12.28 -11.08 1.11
N GLU A 449 13.36 -11.73 0.66
CA GLU A 449 13.44 -13.20 0.55
C GLU A 449 13.50 -13.89 1.91
N MET A 450 14.25 -13.32 2.87
CA MET A 450 14.27 -13.78 4.26
C MET A 450 12.87 -13.69 4.91
N LEU A 451 12.14 -12.60 4.66
CA LEU A 451 10.76 -12.46 5.13
C LEU A 451 9.82 -13.45 4.44
N GLN A 452 9.94 -13.63 3.11
CA GLN A 452 9.14 -14.59 2.35
C GLN A 452 9.34 -16.01 2.89
N ALA A 453 10.56 -16.43 3.20
CA ALA A 453 10.81 -17.77 3.74
C ALA A 453 10.11 -18.01 5.10
N ALA A 454 10.05 -16.98 5.97
CA ALA A 454 9.31 -17.05 7.23
C ALA A 454 7.78 -17.04 7.02
N ILE A 455 7.30 -16.25 6.06
CA ILE A 455 5.89 -16.19 5.67
C ILE A 455 5.45 -17.54 5.10
N ASP A 456 6.14 -18.07 4.08
CA ASP A 456 5.81 -19.34 3.43
C ASP A 456 5.82 -20.52 4.41
N ARG A 457 6.73 -20.52 5.39
CA ARG A 457 6.75 -21.50 6.49
C ARG A 457 5.51 -21.42 7.38
N SER A 458 4.92 -20.25 7.58
CA SER A 458 3.66 -20.11 8.33
C SER A 458 2.46 -20.67 7.56
N GLN A 459 2.50 -20.68 6.23
CA GLN A 459 1.36 -21.04 5.39
C GLN A 459 1.16 -22.55 5.21
N GLU A 460 2.06 -23.41 5.70
CA GLU A 460 2.02 -24.87 5.48
C GLU A 460 0.73 -25.58 5.93
N HIS A 461 -0.06 -24.97 6.82
CA HIS A 461 -1.33 -25.51 7.32
C HIS A 461 -2.53 -24.57 7.06
N VAL A 462 -2.32 -23.49 6.28
CA VAL A 462 -3.39 -22.55 5.89
C VAL A 462 -4.16 -23.15 4.71
N GLU A 463 -5.06 -24.07 5.04
CA GLU A 463 -5.80 -24.94 4.12
C GLU A 463 -7.25 -25.08 4.63
N GLY A 464 -8.24 -25.04 3.75
CA GLY A 464 -9.66 -25.11 4.11
C GLY A 464 -10.54 -24.15 3.30
N GLU A 465 -11.72 -23.82 3.80
CA GLU A 465 -12.68 -22.93 3.13
C GLU A 465 -13.17 -21.78 4.02
N VAL A 466 -13.40 -20.62 3.40
CA VAL A 466 -13.95 -19.42 4.05
C VAL A 466 -15.21 -18.96 3.34
N THR A 467 -16.30 -18.78 4.09
CA THR A 467 -17.57 -18.27 3.57
C THR A 467 -17.68 -16.77 3.84
N LEU A 468 -17.87 -15.99 2.78
CA LEU A 468 -18.02 -14.54 2.80
C LEU A 468 -19.43 -14.12 2.37
N LYS A 469 -19.91 -13.04 2.97
CA LYS A 469 -21.07 -12.26 2.54
C LYS A 469 -20.58 -10.91 2.02
N LEU A 470 -20.77 -10.66 0.74
CA LEU A 470 -20.45 -9.41 0.05
C LEU A 470 -21.72 -8.55 -0.02
N TYR A 471 -21.61 -7.26 0.28
CA TYR A 471 -22.75 -6.35 0.26
C TYR A 471 -22.31 -4.88 0.26
N LYS A 472 -22.72 -4.09 -0.75
CA LYS A 472 -22.57 -2.62 -0.81
C LYS A 472 -21.24 -2.10 -0.22
N GLY A 473 -20.14 -2.39 -0.89
CA GLY A 473 -18.77 -2.02 -0.49
C GLY A 473 -18.11 -2.89 0.59
N ASN A 474 -18.87 -3.72 1.30
CA ASN A 474 -18.39 -4.48 2.46
C ASN A 474 -18.10 -5.97 2.15
N VAL A 475 -17.08 -6.50 2.82
CA VAL A 475 -16.75 -7.93 2.88
C VAL A 475 -16.93 -8.42 4.33
N MET A 476 -17.90 -9.29 4.57
CA MET A 476 -18.19 -9.85 5.90
C MET A 476 -17.85 -11.34 5.92
N VAL A 477 -17.02 -11.78 6.88
CA VAL A 477 -16.69 -13.20 7.03
C VAL A 477 -17.74 -13.90 7.89
N ILE A 478 -18.50 -14.82 7.29
CA ILE A 478 -19.64 -15.50 7.95
C ILE A 478 -19.39 -16.97 8.29
N GLY A 479 -18.27 -17.56 7.85
CA GLY A 479 -17.86 -18.91 8.24
C GLY A 479 -16.40 -19.22 7.87
N ARG A 480 -15.79 -20.18 8.58
CA ARG A 480 -14.51 -20.83 8.23
C ARG A 480 -14.64 -22.33 8.51
N GLU A 481 -13.91 -23.15 7.77
CA GLU A 481 -13.95 -24.61 7.84
C GLU A 481 -12.57 -25.17 7.46
N SER A 482 -11.98 -26.07 8.26
CA SER A 482 -10.63 -26.61 7.99
C SER A 482 -10.32 -27.86 8.82
N ASP A 483 -9.80 -28.90 8.16
CA ASP A 483 -9.19 -30.08 8.80
C ASP A 483 -7.84 -29.77 9.49
N LYS A 484 -7.33 -28.53 9.36
CA LYS A 484 -6.14 -28.00 10.06
C LYS A 484 -6.52 -27.03 11.18
N SER A 485 -7.80 -26.95 11.56
CA SER A 485 -8.28 -26.04 12.60
C SER A 485 -7.60 -26.29 13.95
N LEU A 486 -6.99 -25.24 14.50
CA LEU A 486 -6.54 -25.16 15.89
C LEU A 486 -7.67 -24.70 16.84
N TYR A 487 -8.77 -24.17 16.29
CA TYR A 487 -9.98 -23.89 17.05
C TYR A 487 -10.71 -25.22 17.34
N SER A 488 -11.09 -25.42 18.60
CA SER A 488 -11.70 -26.65 19.12
C SER A 488 -12.81 -26.30 20.10
N ASP A 489 -14.05 -26.67 19.76
CA ASP A 489 -15.24 -26.40 20.60
C ASP A 489 -15.09 -26.97 22.01
N LYS A 490 -14.39 -28.11 22.15
CA LYS A 490 -14.10 -28.74 23.45
C LYS A 490 -13.23 -27.89 24.37
N LEU A 491 -12.38 -27.01 23.83
CA LEU A 491 -11.48 -26.16 24.63
C LEU A 491 -12.09 -24.78 24.96
N VAL A 492 -13.23 -24.43 24.35
CA VAL A 492 -13.85 -23.10 24.48
C VAL A 492 -15.31 -23.14 24.95
N THR A 493 -15.89 -24.32 25.13
CA THR A 493 -17.24 -24.49 25.65
C THR A 493 -17.36 -24.02 27.11
N PHE A 494 -18.56 -23.58 27.49
CA PHE A 494 -18.95 -23.30 28.87
C PHE A 494 -19.69 -24.48 29.53
N GLU A 495 -20.02 -25.51 28.75
CA GLU A 495 -20.57 -26.79 29.23
C GLU A 495 -19.44 -27.71 29.74
N ASP A 496 -19.77 -28.95 30.11
CA ASP A 496 -18.77 -29.97 30.49
C ASP A 496 -17.80 -30.27 29.32
N ASP A 497 -16.56 -29.84 29.49
CA ASP A 497 -15.44 -30.02 28.54
C ASP A 497 -14.79 -31.40 28.65
N GLN A 498 -15.26 -32.24 29.59
CA GLN A 498 -14.69 -33.55 29.94
C GLN A 498 -13.25 -33.47 30.48
N GLY A 499 -12.86 -32.32 31.05
CA GLY A 499 -11.53 -32.05 31.59
C GLY A 499 -10.50 -31.65 30.55
N ALA A 500 -10.91 -31.08 29.41
CA ALA A 500 -10.02 -30.60 28.36
C ALA A 500 -9.18 -29.37 28.79
N TYR A 501 -9.63 -28.58 29.78
CA TYR A 501 -8.95 -27.38 30.29
C TYR A 501 -9.10 -27.22 31.81
N ASP A 502 -8.02 -27.44 32.59
CA ASP A 502 -8.07 -27.17 34.05
C ASP A 502 -8.01 -25.65 34.33
N GLN A 503 -9.19 -25.09 34.60
CA GLN A 503 -9.39 -23.68 34.96
C GLN A 503 -8.54 -23.21 36.15
N LYS A 504 -8.02 -24.11 37.00
CA LYS A 504 -7.15 -23.78 38.14
C LYS A 504 -5.79 -23.22 37.69
N ASP A 505 -5.24 -23.67 36.56
CA ASP A 505 -3.92 -23.26 36.08
C ASP A 505 -3.88 -21.78 35.70
N ALA A 506 -5.01 -21.21 35.27
CA ALA A 506 -5.17 -19.79 35.02
C ALA A 506 -4.76 -18.93 36.24
N ALA A 507 -5.06 -19.40 37.46
CA ALA A 507 -4.70 -18.68 38.69
C ALA A 507 -3.18 -18.68 38.95
N GLY A 508 -2.44 -19.68 38.48
CA GLY A 508 -0.97 -19.70 38.49
C GLY A 508 -0.39 -18.82 37.38
N PHE A 509 -0.85 -19.02 36.15
CA PHE A 509 -0.45 -18.28 34.96
C PHE A 509 -0.59 -16.75 35.13
N ILE A 510 -1.72 -16.29 35.66
CA ILE A 510 -1.97 -14.86 35.91
C ILE A 510 -0.99 -14.31 36.97
N LYS A 511 -0.76 -15.04 38.07
CA LYS A 511 0.17 -14.60 39.15
C LYS A 511 1.61 -14.45 38.66
N LEU A 512 2.05 -15.33 37.76
CA LEU A 512 3.38 -15.27 37.15
C LEU A 512 3.51 -14.10 36.17
N ASN A 513 2.58 -13.95 35.22
CA ASN A 513 2.59 -12.83 34.26
C ASN A 513 2.47 -11.46 34.95
N ALA A 514 1.65 -11.38 36.00
CA ALA A 514 1.47 -10.16 36.79
C ALA A 514 2.67 -9.80 37.68
N LEU A 515 3.66 -10.69 37.87
CA LEU A 515 4.78 -10.48 38.79
C LEU A 515 5.54 -9.18 38.47
N ARG A 516 5.88 -8.93 37.20
CA ARG A 516 6.57 -7.69 36.78
C ARG A 516 5.74 -6.43 37.07
N LEU A 517 4.42 -6.50 36.90
CA LEU A 517 3.50 -5.38 37.13
C LEU A 517 3.34 -5.10 38.62
N ARG A 518 3.23 -6.14 39.45
CA ARG A 518 3.19 -6.06 40.91
C ARG A 518 4.47 -5.44 41.47
N THR A 519 5.64 -5.79 40.94
CA THR A 519 6.93 -5.20 41.34
C THR A 519 7.03 -3.72 40.97
N LEU A 520 6.57 -3.33 39.77
CA LEU A 520 6.50 -1.91 39.36
C LEU A 520 5.55 -1.11 40.25
N ALA A 521 4.38 -1.66 40.59
CA ALA A 521 3.42 -1.02 41.49
C ALA A 521 3.94 -0.91 42.93
N ALA A 522 4.68 -1.91 43.42
CA ALA A 522 5.27 -1.90 44.76
C ALA A 522 6.36 -0.83 44.92
N ARG A 523 7.12 -0.52 43.86
CA ARG A 523 8.12 0.57 43.83
C ARG A 523 7.47 1.97 43.87
N ASN A 524 6.18 2.09 43.54
CA ASN A 524 5.44 3.34 43.52
C ASN A 524 4.58 3.54 44.79
N ARG A 525 4.89 2.81 45.87
CA ARG A 525 4.29 2.92 47.21
C ARG A 525 5.35 3.34 48.22
#